data_AF-A0A4P5RC39-F1
#
_entry.id   AF-A0A4P5RC39-F1
#
_cell.length_a   1.000
_cell.length_b   1.000
_cell.length_c   1.000
_cell.angle_alpha   90.00
_cell.angle_beta   90.00
_cell.angle_gamma   90.00
#
_symmetry.space_group_name_H-M   'P 1'
#
loop_
_entity.id
_entity.type
_entity.pdbx_description
1 polymer ?
#
loop_
_entity_poly.entity_id
_entity_poly.type
_entity_poly.pdbx_seq_one_letter_code
_entity_poly.pdbx_strand_id
1 'polypeptide(L)'
;MHPIFKQMFQTKSLEQIMANAESSDHPQLKKTLGAWDLALLGVGAIIGAGILSALGTGLAGGLDTTFGLTRPAAGPALIVSFIITAVACGFTALCYAEFASMIPVSGSAYTYTYATMGQLMAWIIGWDLLLEYAVSNVAIAISWGSYMDNLLQSAGVVLPRWLCIDSRTMLTTLDSHVVFSFADRIDLLSQAKAGMISGSSTFKFWDILSAAPTFYNIPIGINILAIFITFLITLLCIWGVRESVRTNNILVAIKVVLLLFVIGIGAFHVQAVNYSPFAPNGWHGIQAGAAIIFFAFIGFDAVSTTAEECRDPGRDLPRGIIGSLIICTVIYIGVCAVIAGMLPYTAYHGVADPIAHAFTAIGMTKISALISIGAVVALGGALLVFQMAQPRIFMVMSRDGLLPPWFGKIHPKYRTPFNSTLLTGLIVILPAGLMNIDEIIELTNIGTLFAFILVCSGVMILRIQRPEAPRKFRVPYVWVMAPLGILFCIWLAWGLPTHTWERFWIWLGIGILLYIGYGVRHARAMDTKGVR
;
A
#
# COMPACT_ATOMS: atom_id res chain seq x y z
N MET A 1 2.60 40.45 -0.72
CA MET A 1 2.85 39.09 -1.27
C MET A 1 2.44 39.08 -2.73
N HIS A 2 3.31 38.57 -3.61
CA HIS A 2 3.00 38.41 -5.05
C HIS A 2 1.70 37.60 -5.22
N PRO A 3 0.80 37.92 -6.17
CA PRO A 3 -0.51 37.26 -6.33
C PRO A 3 -0.40 35.72 -6.44
N ILE A 4 0.66 35.23 -7.08
CA ILE A 4 1.01 33.82 -7.18
C ILE A 4 1.24 33.17 -5.80
N PHE A 5 1.99 33.84 -4.92
CA PHE A 5 2.27 33.32 -3.58
C PHE A 5 1.00 33.27 -2.73
N LYS A 6 0.10 34.24 -2.88
CA LYS A 6 -1.21 34.21 -2.21
C LYS A 6 -2.03 33.01 -2.69
N GLN A 7 -2.03 32.71 -3.98
CA GLN A 7 -2.75 31.58 -4.57
C GLN A 7 -2.25 30.23 -4.04
N MET A 8 -0.94 30.06 -3.86
CA MET A 8 -0.34 28.80 -3.37
C MET A 8 -0.84 28.36 -1.99
N PHE A 9 -1.24 29.31 -1.13
CA PHE A 9 -1.76 29.04 0.21
C PHE A 9 -3.29 29.21 0.31
N GLN A 10 -3.99 29.38 -0.82
CA GLN A 10 -5.45 29.47 -0.80
C GLN A 10 -6.07 28.12 -0.44
N THR A 11 -6.90 28.13 0.60
CA THR A 11 -7.72 27.00 1.03
C THR A 11 -9.08 27.03 0.35
N LYS A 12 -9.62 25.86 0.01
CA LYS A 12 -10.98 25.74 -0.54
C LYS A 12 -12.00 25.82 0.60
N SER A 13 -13.09 26.58 0.42
CA SER A 13 -14.11 26.66 1.46
C SER A 13 -14.85 25.32 1.59
N LEU A 14 -15.42 25.03 2.76
CA LEU A 14 -16.19 23.80 2.94
C LEU A 14 -17.46 23.84 2.08
N GLU A 15 -18.11 25.01 1.95
CA GLU A 15 -19.28 25.14 1.08
C GLU A 15 -18.93 24.88 -0.38
N GLN A 16 -17.77 25.34 -0.86
CA GLN A 16 -17.33 25.08 -2.24
C GLN A 16 -17.04 23.60 -2.48
N ILE A 17 -16.44 22.92 -1.51
CA ILE A 17 -16.19 21.47 -1.59
C ILE A 17 -17.52 20.71 -1.66
N MET A 18 -18.49 21.07 -0.83
CA MET A 18 -19.82 20.46 -0.80
C MET A 18 -20.64 20.79 -2.05
N ALA A 19 -20.65 22.05 -2.49
CA ALA A 19 -21.37 22.50 -3.68
C ALA A 19 -20.84 21.84 -4.97
N ASN A 20 -19.53 21.63 -5.09
CA ASN A 20 -18.96 20.88 -6.20
C ASN A 20 -19.37 19.40 -6.19
N ALA A 21 -19.54 18.80 -5.01
CA ALA A 21 -20.05 17.43 -4.88
C ALA A 21 -21.56 17.34 -5.20
N GLU A 22 -22.33 18.38 -4.89
CA GLU A 22 -23.80 18.43 -5.11
C GLU A 22 -24.21 18.95 -6.50
N SER A 23 -23.28 19.53 -7.26
CA SER A 23 -23.57 20.12 -8.58
C SER A 23 -24.21 19.13 -9.57
N SER A 24 -25.23 19.61 -10.28
CA SER A 24 -26.19 18.86 -11.11
C SER A 24 -25.63 18.17 -12.37
N ASP A 25 -24.34 18.33 -12.67
CA ASP A 25 -23.66 17.67 -13.79
C ASP A 25 -23.25 16.22 -13.48
N HIS A 26 -23.49 15.74 -12.26
CA HIS A 26 -23.04 14.43 -11.80
C HIS A 26 -24.18 13.57 -11.22
N PRO A 27 -24.25 12.26 -11.56
CA PRO A 27 -25.23 11.36 -10.96
C PRO A 27 -24.95 11.21 -9.46
N GLN A 28 -25.91 11.59 -8.60
CA GLN A 28 -25.79 11.38 -7.16
C GLN A 28 -25.75 9.88 -6.83
N LEU A 29 -24.80 9.49 -5.98
CA LEU A 29 -24.65 8.12 -5.52
C LEU A 29 -25.75 7.76 -4.51
N LYS A 30 -26.25 6.52 -4.56
CA LYS A 30 -27.29 6.06 -3.65
C LYS A 30 -26.69 5.81 -2.27
N LYS A 31 -27.12 6.59 -1.27
CA LYS A 31 -26.72 6.43 0.13
C LYS A 31 -27.26 5.11 0.69
N THR A 32 -26.44 4.07 0.70
CA THR A 32 -26.85 2.72 1.12
C THR A 32 -25.99 2.14 2.23
N LEU A 33 -24.74 2.61 2.37
CA LEU A 33 -23.75 2.08 3.29
C LEU A 33 -24.02 2.54 4.73
N GLY A 34 -24.02 1.58 5.67
CA GLY A 34 -23.99 1.85 7.10
C GLY A 34 -22.62 1.56 7.72
N ALA A 35 -22.49 1.75 9.04
CA ALA A 35 -21.23 1.53 9.76
C ALA A 35 -20.61 0.13 9.56
N TRP A 36 -21.43 -0.93 9.48
CA TRP A 36 -20.95 -2.30 9.28
C TRP A 36 -20.42 -2.54 7.86
N ASP A 37 -21.11 -2.03 6.84
CA ASP A 37 -20.64 -2.12 5.46
C ASP A 37 -19.31 -1.36 5.30
N LEU A 38 -19.19 -0.19 5.94
CA LEU A 38 -17.97 0.61 5.94
C LEU A 38 -16.83 -0.08 6.69
N ALA A 39 -17.11 -0.73 7.83
CA ALA A 39 -16.10 -1.51 8.54
C ALA A 39 -15.63 -2.69 7.68
N LEU A 40 -16.53 -3.41 7.00
CA LEU A 40 -16.15 -4.49 6.08
C LEU A 40 -15.37 -3.96 4.87
N LEU A 41 -15.77 -2.83 4.28
CA LEU A 41 -15.00 -2.15 3.24
C LEU A 41 -13.58 -1.82 3.70
N GLY A 42 -13.44 -1.27 4.92
CA GLY A 42 -12.14 -1.01 5.52
C GLY A 42 -11.32 -2.28 5.73
N VAL A 43 -11.91 -3.35 6.28
CA VAL A 43 -11.24 -4.65 6.44
C VAL A 43 -10.81 -5.21 5.08
N GLY A 44 -11.64 -5.04 4.04
CA GLY A 44 -11.36 -5.45 2.68
C GLY A 44 -10.20 -4.71 2.03
N ALA A 45 -10.06 -3.42 2.33
CA ALA A 45 -8.96 -2.58 1.86
C ALA A 45 -7.65 -2.86 2.62
N ILE A 46 -7.74 -3.04 3.94
CA ILE A 46 -6.58 -3.29 4.83
C ILE A 46 -6.02 -4.69 4.60
N ILE A 47 -6.87 -5.73 4.55
CA ILE A 47 -6.42 -7.12 4.34
C ILE A 47 -6.03 -7.34 2.87
N GLY A 48 -4.73 -7.38 2.64
CA GLY A 48 -4.12 -7.64 1.33
C GLY A 48 -2.66 -8.08 1.44
N ALA A 49 -1.83 -7.58 0.53
CA ALA A 49 -0.43 -7.99 0.41
C ALA A 49 0.43 -7.67 1.65
N GLY A 50 0.01 -6.77 2.54
CA GLY A 50 0.78 -6.54 3.76
C GLY A 50 0.81 -7.73 4.70
N ILE A 51 -0.34 -8.29 5.09
CA ILE A 51 -0.32 -9.50 5.93
C ILE A 51 0.03 -10.76 5.12
N LEU A 52 -0.37 -10.81 3.85
CA LEU A 52 -0.14 -11.98 3.00
C LEU A 52 1.29 -12.06 2.45
N SER A 53 2.06 -10.97 2.41
CA SER A 53 3.43 -10.92 1.88
C SER A 53 4.41 -10.20 2.78
N ALA A 54 4.15 -8.94 3.18
CA ALA A 54 5.09 -8.15 3.98
C ALA A 54 5.42 -8.78 5.35
N LEU A 55 4.57 -9.69 5.85
CA LEU A 55 4.82 -10.51 7.02
C LEU A 55 6.17 -11.26 6.95
N GLY A 56 6.50 -11.85 5.81
CA GLY A 56 7.74 -12.62 5.64
C GLY A 56 8.97 -11.73 5.75
N THR A 57 8.98 -10.62 5.02
CA THR A 57 10.05 -9.60 5.08
C THR A 57 10.16 -8.98 6.47
N GLY A 58 9.05 -8.74 7.17
CA GLY A 58 9.07 -8.25 8.55
C GLY A 58 9.72 -9.24 9.52
N LEU A 59 9.40 -10.54 9.40
CA LEU A 59 9.95 -11.61 10.26
C LEU A 59 11.44 -11.81 10.00
N ALA A 60 11.80 -12.02 8.74
CA ALA A 60 13.14 -12.38 8.33
C ALA A 60 14.08 -11.17 8.27
N GLY A 61 13.57 -9.97 8.04
CA GLY A 61 14.37 -8.86 7.54
C GLY A 61 14.76 -9.09 6.08
N GLY A 62 15.59 -8.19 5.56
CA GLY A 62 15.99 -8.18 4.17
C GLY A 62 17.40 -7.62 4.00
N LEU A 63 18.00 -7.86 2.84
CA LEU A 63 19.34 -7.36 2.54
C LEU A 63 19.24 -6.45 1.33
N ASP A 64 19.47 -5.14 1.51
CA ASP A 64 19.72 -4.25 0.39
C ASP A 64 21.14 -4.49 -0.09
N THR A 65 21.25 -5.52 -0.91
CA THR A 65 22.50 -6.00 -1.48
C THR A 65 23.18 -4.98 -2.39
N THR A 66 22.51 -3.90 -2.83
CA THR A 66 23.09 -2.90 -3.75
C THR A 66 24.04 -1.93 -3.03
N PHE A 67 23.81 -1.68 -1.74
CA PHE A 67 24.59 -0.72 -0.94
C PHE A 67 25.00 -1.22 0.45
N GLY A 68 24.61 -2.44 0.82
CA GLY A 68 25.14 -3.11 2.00
C GLY A 68 24.42 -2.83 3.30
N LEU A 69 23.22 -2.25 3.23
CA LEU A 69 22.39 -2.11 4.41
C LEU A 69 21.54 -3.36 4.61
N THR A 70 21.79 -4.06 5.72
CA THR A 70 20.94 -5.12 6.23
C THR A 70 19.75 -4.51 6.95
N ARG A 71 18.53 -4.80 6.49
CA ARG A 71 17.34 -4.57 7.29
C ARG A 71 17.31 -5.61 8.40
N PRO A 72 17.40 -5.18 9.68
CA PRO A 72 17.43 -6.11 10.79
C PRO A 72 16.10 -6.87 10.87
N ALA A 73 16.19 -8.19 11.02
CA ALA A 73 15.03 -9.02 11.28
C ALA A 73 14.35 -8.59 12.59
N ALA A 74 13.04 -8.40 12.57
CA ALA A 74 12.28 -8.29 13.82
C ALA A 74 12.21 -9.65 14.53
N GLY A 75 12.28 -10.75 13.78
CA GLY A 75 12.04 -12.09 14.29
C GLY A 75 10.62 -12.21 14.86
N PRO A 76 10.40 -13.11 15.83
CA PRO A 76 9.11 -13.27 16.50
C PRO A 76 8.60 -12.00 17.21
N ALA A 77 9.48 -11.07 17.54
CA ALA A 77 9.12 -9.76 18.08
C ALA A 77 8.37 -8.86 17.09
N LEU A 78 8.18 -9.29 15.83
CA LEU A 78 7.29 -8.61 14.88
C LEU A 78 5.85 -8.45 15.42
N ILE A 79 5.42 -9.28 16.37
CA ILE A 79 4.15 -9.08 17.08
C ILE A 79 4.10 -7.71 17.76
N VAL A 80 5.22 -7.30 18.39
CA VAL A 80 5.35 -5.98 19.02
C VAL A 80 5.32 -4.88 17.96
N SER A 81 5.97 -5.11 16.82
CA SER A 81 5.88 -4.21 15.66
C SER A 81 4.43 -3.99 15.21
N PHE A 82 3.63 -5.06 15.07
CA PHE A 82 2.20 -4.95 14.73
C PHE A 82 1.42 -4.11 15.74
N ILE A 83 1.68 -4.25 17.03
CA ILE A 83 1.01 -3.47 18.08
C ILE A 83 1.39 -1.99 17.97
N ILE A 84 2.68 -1.67 17.83
CA ILE A 84 3.15 -0.28 17.70
C ILE A 84 2.58 0.38 16.45
N THR A 85 2.61 -0.33 15.33
CA THR A 85 2.06 0.15 14.07
C THR A 85 0.55 0.35 14.15
N ALA A 86 -0.19 -0.56 14.80
CA ALA A 86 -1.62 -0.40 15.02
C ALA A 86 -1.94 0.83 15.88
N VAL A 87 -1.14 1.12 16.90
CA VAL A 87 -1.28 2.33 17.74
C VAL A 87 -1.00 3.58 16.90
N ALA A 88 0.07 3.59 16.10
CA ALA A 88 0.39 4.69 15.19
C ALA A 88 -0.76 4.97 14.21
N CYS A 89 -1.24 3.92 13.52
CA CYS A 89 -2.40 4.00 12.63
C CYS A 89 -3.67 4.41 13.38
N GLY A 90 -3.84 4.03 14.64
CA GLY A 90 -4.98 4.41 15.47
C GLY A 90 -5.06 5.92 15.70
N PHE A 91 -3.93 6.56 16.04
CA PHE A 91 -3.89 8.02 16.20
C PHE A 91 -4.24 8.75 14.90
N THR A 92 -3.71 8.29 13.77
CA THR A 92 -4.01 8.86 12.46
C THR A 92 -5.46 8.58 12.04
N ALA A 93 -5.97 7.37 12.27
CA ALA A 93 -7.34 6.96 11.96
C ALA A 93 -8.38 7.82 12.69
N LEU A 94 -8.12 8.22 13.94
CA LEU A 94 -8.96 9.18 14.65
C LEU A 94 -8.99 10.53 13.91
N CYS A 95 -7.84 11.01 13.42
CA CYS A 95 -7.76 12.26 12.66
C CYS A 95 -8.51 12.18 11.32
N TYR A 96 -8.36 11.08 10.59
CA TYR A 96 -9.17 10.79 9.39
C TYR A 96 -10.66 10.73 9.70
N ALA A 97 -11.05 10.11 10.81
CA ALA A 97 -12.45 10.01 11.22
C ALA A 97 -13.08 11.39 11.49
N GLU A 98 -12.35 12.32 12.11
CA GLU A 98 -12.84 13.70 12.29
C GLU A 98 -13.02 14.40 10.94
N PHE A 99 -12.01 14.35 10.05
CA PHE A 99 -12.13 14.94 8.72
C PHE A 99 -13.26 14.34 7.89
N ALA A 100 -13.34 13.01 7.80
CA ALA A 100 -14.37 12.31 7.05
C ALA A 100 -15.79 12.62 7.58
N SER A 101 -15.92 12.86 8.89
CA SER A 101 -17.19 13.27 9.50
C SER A 101 -17.60 14.72 9.17
N MET A 102 -16.61 15.60 8.90
CA MET A 102 -16.82 17.02 8.62
C MET A 102 -16.90 17.34 7.12
N ILE A 103 -16.19 16.57 6.30
CA ILE A 103 -16.03 16.79 4.86
C ILE A 103 -16.43 15.49 4.14
N PRO A 104 -17.74 15.18 4.06
CA PRO A 104 -18.24 13.90 3.56
C PRO A 104 -18.27 13.86 2.02
N VAL A 105 -17.15 14.16 1.39
CA VAL A 105 -16.97 14.13 -0.07
C VAL A 105 -15.86 13.15 -0.44
N SER A 106 -15.92 12.62 -1.65
CA SER A 106 -14.85 11.79 -2.18
C SER A 106 -13.59 12.62 -2.44
N GLY A 107 -12.45 12.21 -1.89
CA GLY A 107 -11.16 12.85 -2.12
C GLY A 107 -10.08 12.65 -1.05
N SER A 108 -10.43 12.02 0.09
CA SER A 108 -9.48 11.61 1.15
C SER A 108 -8.52 12.76 1.54
N ALA A 109 -7.27 12.44 1.84
CA ALA A 109 -6.26 13.35 2.36
C ALA A 109 -5.97 14.55 1.45
N TYR A 110 -6.12 14.42 0.12
CA TYR A 110 -6.00 15.53 -0.83
C TYR A 110 -7.01 16.64 -0.51
N THR A 111 -8.29 16.28 -0.42
CA THR A 111 -9.36 17.25 -0.16
C THR A 111 -9.25 17.84 1.24
N TYR A 112 -8.85 17.04 2.24
CA TYR A 112 -8.66 17.53 3.61
C TYR A 112 -7.53 18.56 3.68
N THR A 113 -6.40 18.27 3.05
CA THR A 113 -5.24 19.16 2.98
C THR A 113 -5.56 20.45 2.21
N TYR A 114 -6.34 20.35 1.13
CA TYR A 114 -6.80 21.54 0.39
C TYR A 114 -7.68 22.45 1.26
N ALA A 115 -8.54 21.86 2.09
CA ALA A 115 -9.43 22.61 2.97
C ALA A 115 -8.68 23.33 4.12
N THR A 116 -7.53 22.80 4.57
CA THR A 116 -6.83 23.31 5.77
C THR A 116 -5.48 23.98 5.51
N MET A 117 -4.68 23.45 4.60
CA MET A 117 -3.29 23.88 4.34
C MET A 117 -3.11 24.59 2.99
N GLY A 118 -4.11 24.49 2.12
CA GLY A 118 -4.16 25.20 0.85
C GLY A 118 -3.57 24.43 -0.33
N GLN A 119 -3.57 25.10 -1.48
CA GLN A 119 -3.33 24.50 -2.78
C GLN A 119 -1.98 23.78 -2.92
N LEU A 120 -0.86 24.37 -2.46
CA LEU A 120 0.47 23.77 -2.61
C LEU A 120 0.57 22.45 -1.83
N MET A 121 0.15 22.45 -0.57
CA MET A 121 0.20 21.23 0.25
C MET A 121 -0.76 20.17 -0.30
N ALA A 122 -1.93 20.59 -0.81
CA ALA A 122 -2.86 19.69 -1.50
C ALA A 122 -2.25 19.09 -2.78
N TRP A 123 -1.49 19.87 -3.55
CA TRP A 123 -0.77 19.33 -4.70
C TRP A 123 0.28 18.31 -4.27
N ILE A 124 1.11 18.64 -3.27
CA ILE A 124 2.19 17.76 -2.80
C ILE A 124 1.60 16.42 -2.35
N ILE A 125 0.56 16.43 -1.52
CA ILE A 125 -0.08 15.19 -1.06
C ILE A 125 -0.81 14.48 -2.20
N GLY A 126 -1.44 15.21 -3.15
CA GLY A 126 -2.06 14.60 -4.32
C GLY A 126 -1.04 13.85 -5.17
N TRP A 127 0.09 14.49 -5.46
CA TRP A 127 1.21 13.91 -6.22
C TRP A 127 1.85 12.71 -5.50
N ASP A 128 1.95 12.78 -4.18
CA ASP A 128 2.40 11.68 -3.33
C ASP A 128 1.43 10.47 -3.39
N LEU A 129 0.13 10.71 -3.19
CA LEU A 129 -0.89 9.66 -3.28
C LEU A 129 -0.92 8.99 -4.66
N LEU A 130 -0.62 9.72 -5.74
CA LEU A 130 -0.53 9.11 -7.08
C LEU A 130 0.53 8.01 -7.15
N LEU A 131 1.69 8.24 -6.50
CA LEU A 131 2.76 7.24 -6.39
C LEU A 131 2.34 6.13 -5.42
N GLU A 132 1.82 6.48 -4.25
CA GLU A 132 1.37 5.53 -3.23
C GLU A 132 0.44 4.46 -3.81
N TYR A 133 -0.62 4.87 -4.51
CA TYR A 133 -1.58 3.93 -5.10
C TYR A 133 -0.96 3.11 -6.24
N ALA A 134 -0.09 3.70 -7.06
CA ALA A 134 0.61 2.97 -8.12
C ALA A 134 1.48 1.86 -7.52
N VAL A 135 2.33 2.23 -6.58
CA VAL A 135 3.31 1.34 -5.93
C VAL A 135 2.58 0.29 -5.09
N SER A 136 1.47 0.63 -4.43
CA SER A 136 0.62 -0.35 -3.73
C SER A 136 0.04 -1.41 -4.68
N ASN A 137 -0.47 -0.99 -5.85
CA ASN A 137 -0.95 -1.94 -6.86
C ASN A 137 0.16 -2.88 -7.36
N VAL A 138 1.39 -2.36 -7.50
CA VAL A 138 2.56 -3.16 -7.87
C VAL A 138 2.83 -4.25 -6.81
N ALA A 139 2.86 -3.89 -5.52
CA ALA A 139 3.10 -4.86 -4.44
C ALA A 139 2.01 -5.94 -4.38
N ILE A 140 0.74 -5.53 -4.53
CA ILE A 140 -0.41 -6.47 -4.54
C ILE A 140 -0.32 -7.41 -5.74
N ALA A 141 0.07 -6.92 -6.93
CA ALA A 141 0.22 -7.74 -8.13
C ALA A 141 1.37 -8.75 -8.00
N ILE A 142 2.53 -8.34 -7.44
CA ILE A 142 3.66 -9.24 -7.20
C ILE A 142 3.25 -10.35 -6.22
N SER A 143 2.62 -9.98 -5.11
CA SER A 143 2.06 -10.92 -4.11
C SER A 143 1.09 -11.91 -4.75
N TRP A 144 0.15 -11.41 -5.56
CA TRP A 144 -0.81 -12.23 -6.28
C TRP A 144 -0.12 -13.23 -7.20
N GLY A 145 0.92 -12.78 -7.92
CA GLY A 145 1.72 -13.63 -8.81
C GLY A 145 2.38 -14.79 -8.07
N SER A 146 2.93 -14.56 -6.87
CA SER A 146 3.57 -15.59 -6.07
C SER A 146 2.57 -16.62 -5.52
N TYR A 147 1.41 -16.19 -5.02
CA TYR A 147 0.35 -17.12 -4.60
C TYR A 147 -0.24 -17.90 -5.79
N MET A 148 -0.35 -17.28 -6.96
CA MET A 148 -0.76 -17.96 -8.18
C MET A 148 0.28 -18.99 -8.63
N ASP A 149 1.57 -18.69 -8.57
CA ASP A 149 2.64 -19.65 -8.86
C ASP A 149 2.59 -20.86 -7.90
N ASN A 150 2.38 -20.62 -6.60
CA ASN A 150 2.19 -21.68 -5.61
C ASN A 150 0.99 -22.59 -5.97
N LEU A 151 -0.11 -22.00 -6.43
CA LEU A 151 -1.30 -22.71 -6.86
C LEU A 151 -1.05 -23.53 -8.13
N LEU A 152 -0.37 -22.96 -9.13
CA LEU A 152 -0.03 -23.64 -10.38
C LEU A 152 0.85 -24.87 -10.12
N GLN A 153 1.86 -24.73 -9.26
CA GLN A 153 2.71 -25.85 -8.85
C GLN A 153 1.91 -26.97 -8.17
N SER A 154 0.96 -26.59 -7.30
CA SER A 154 0.07 -27.55 -6.62
C SER A 154 -0.84 -28.30 -7.60
N ALA A 155 -1.15 -27.68 -8.76
CA ALA A 155 -1.89 -28.29 -9.86
C ALA A 155 -1.00 -29.06 -10.86
N GLY A 156 0.31 -29.13 -10.62
CA GLY A 156 1.28 -29.80 -11.50
C GLY A 156 1.75 -28.95 -12.70
N VAL A 157 1.36 -27.67 -12.76
CA VAL A 157 1.83 -26.72 -13.79
C VAL A 157 3.05 -25.97 -13.24
N VAL A 158 4.23 -26.32 -13.73
CA VAL A 158 5.49 -25.68 -13.30
C VAL A 158 5.95 -24.71 -14.38
N LEU A 159 5.85 -23.42 -14.09
CA LEU A 159 6.42 -22.39 -14.96
C LEU A 159 7.94 -22.32 -14.77
N PRO A 160 8.71 -21.97 -15.82
CA PRO A 160 10.11 -21.60 -15.68
C PRO A 160 10.26 -20.52 -14.61
N ARG A 161 11.09 -20.75 -13.60
CA ARG A 161 11.13 -19.91 -12.40
C ARG A 161 11.51 -18.45 -12.66
N TRP A 162 12.30 -18.19 -13.71
CA TRP A 162 12.64 -16.84 -14.14
C TRP A 162 11.44 -16.04 -14.68
N LEU A 163 10.29 -16.69 -14.96
CA LEU A 163 9.00 -16.04 -15.30
C LEU A 163 8.13 -15.73 -14.06
N CYS A 164 8.60 -16.05 -12.86
CA CYS A 164 7.83 -15.88 -11.61
C CYS A 164 8.53 -14.93 -10.61
N ILE A 165 9.76 -14.52 -10.91
CA ILE A 165 10.63 -13.76 -9.99
C ILE A 165 11.38 -12.66 -10.76
N ASP A 166 11.67 -11.55 -10.09
CA ASP A 166 12.41 -10.43 -10.68
C ASP A 166 13.92 -10.67 -10.75
N SER A 167 14.60 -9.95 -11.65
CA SER A 167 16.06 -10.01 -11.84
C SER A 167 16.87 -9.78 -10.56
N ARG A 168 16.43 -8.87 -9.69
CA ARG A 168 17.19 -8.50 -8.49
C ARG A 168 17.14 -9.62 -7.47
N THR A 169 15.97 -10.22 -7.26
CA THR A 169 15.82 -11.34 -6.34
C THR A 169 16.61 -12.56 -6.82
N MET A 170 16.65 -12.85 -8.13
CA MET A 170 17.50 -13.94 -8.67
C MET A 170 19.00 -13.72 -8.40
N LEU A 171 19.45 -12.47 -8.42
CA LEU A 171 20.85 -12.07 -8.17
C LEU A 171 21.21 -11.98 -6.67
N THR A 172 20.43 -12.62 -5.80
CA THR A 172 20.73 -12.66 -4.37
C THR A 172 21.91 -13.60 -4.09
N THR A 173 22.95 -13.08 -3.45
CA THR A 173 24.13 -13.85 -3.04
C THR A 173 23.91 -14.54 -1.70
N LEU A 174 24.63 -15.64 -1.47
CA LEU A 174 24.61 -16.38 -0.19
C LEU A 174 25.40 -15.66 0.91
N ASP A 175 26.47 -14.94 0.54
CA ASP A 175 27.22 -14.13 1.48
C ASP A 175 26.47 -12.82 1.78
N SER A 176 25.99 -12.70 3.02
CA SER A 176 25.30 -11.53 3.56
C SER A 176 26.25 -10.49 4.17
N HIS A 177 27.53 -10.80 4.32
CA HIS A 177 28.53 -9.92 4.91
C HIS A 177 29.25 -9.06 3.87
N VAL A 178 29.26 -9.50 2.61
CA VAL A 178 29.89 -8.78 1.51
C VAL A 178 28.84 -8.10 0.64
N VAL A 179 29.05 -6.81 0.40
CA VAL A 179 28.17 -5.96 -0.40
C VAL A 179 28.63 -5.99 -1.84
N PHE A 180 27.89 -6.69 -2.69
CA PHE A 180 28.17 -6.72 -4.12
C PHE A 180 27.28 -5.73 -4.86
N SER A 181 27.90 -4.75 -5.52
CA SER A 181 27.17 -3.85 -6.42
C SER A 181 26.50 -4.65 -7.54
N PHE A 182 25.56 -4.03 -8.25
CA PHE A 182 24.93 -4.69 -9.39
C PHE A 182 25.97 -5.14 -10.42
N ALA A 183 26.98 -4.31 -10.70
CA ALA A 183 28.07 -4.64 -11.62
C ALA A 183 28.87 -5.86 -11.13
N ASP A 184 29.21 -5.90 -9.84
CA ASP A 184 29.97 -7.02 -9.25
C ASP A 184 29.19 -8.33 -9.36
N ARG A 185 27.86 -8.30 -9.19
CA ARG A 185 27.03 -9.50 -9.33
C ARG A 185 26.88 -9.98 -10.75
N ILE A 186 26.85 -9.06 -11.72
CA ILE A 186 26.89 -9.43 -13.14
C ILE A 186 28.24 -10.05 -13.47
N ASP A 187 29.34 -9.52 -12.91
CA ASP A 187 30.66 -10.10 -13.09
C ASP A 187 30.77 -11.49 -12.46
N LEU A 188 30.35 -11.66 -11.20
CA LEU A 188 30.25 -12.96 -10.53
C LEU A 188 29.36 -13.94 -11.30
N LEU A 189 28.24 -13.48 -11.86
CA LEU A 189 27.38 -14.31 -12.69
C LEU A 189 28.10 -14.76 -13.95
N SER A 190 28.86 -13.88 -14.60
CA SER A 190 29.64 -14.22 -15.78
C SER A 190 30.72 -15.25 -15.46
N GLN A 191 31.43 -15.08 -14.33
CA GLN A 191 32.42 -16.04 -13.83
C GLN A 191 31.78 -17.38 -13.49
N ALA A 192 30.60 -17.37 -12.85
CA ALA A 192 29.86 -18.58 -12.48
C ALA A 192 29.36 -19.33 -13.72
N LYS A 193 28.81 -18.63 -14.72
CA LYS A 193 28.39 -19.23 -16.00
C LYS A 193 29.59 -19.73 -16.82
N ALA A 194 30.75 -19.11 -16.68
CA ALA A 194 32.00 -19.58 -17.27
C ALA A 194 32.67 -20.74 -16.51
N GLY A 195 32.11 -21.17 -15.36
CA GLY A 195 32.64 -22.25 -14.54
C GLY A 195 33.89 -21.88 -13.72
N MET A 196 34.22 -20.58 -13.62
CA MET A 196 35.37 -20.10 -12.85
C MET A 196 35.10 -20.10 -11.34
N ILE A 197 33.84 -19.90 -10.95
CA ILE A 197 33.37 -20.00 -9.57
C ILE A 197 32.14 -20.91 -9.50
N SER A 198 31.91 -21.51 -8.34
CA SER A 198 30.69 -22.32 -8.12
C SER A 198 29.49 -21.39 -7.94
N GLY A 199 28.57 -21.43 -8.90
CA GLY A 199 27.36 -20.62 -8.86
C GLY A 199 26.44 -20.95 -7.69
N SER A 200 26.31 -22.23 -7.32
CA SER A 200 25.45 -22.69 -6.22
C SER A 200 25.98 -22.30 -4.82
N SER A 201 27.27 -22.03 -4.68
CA SER A 201 27.85 -21.49 -3.44
C SER A 201 27.91 -19.96 -3.42
N THR A 202 27.62 -19.32 -4.55
CA THR A 202 27.65 -17.85 -4.69
C THR A 202 26.25 -17.26 -4.63
N PHE A 203 25.30 -17.85 -5.37
CA PHE A 203 23.94 -17.35 -5.54
C PHE A 203 22.92 -18.27 -4.88
N LYS A 204 21.99 -17.68 -4.11
CA LYS A 204 20.91 -18.40 -3.44
C LYS A 204 19.96 -19.08 -4.45
N PHE A 205 19.74 -18.45 -5.59
CA PHE A 205 18.81 -18.90 -6.62
C PHE A 205 19.52 -19.38 -7.89
N TRP A 206 20.68 -20.05 -7.74
CA TRP A 206 21.51 -20.48 -8.86
C TRP A 206 20.74 -21.29 -9.91
N ASP A 207 19.91 -22.25 -9.50
CA ASP A 207 19.12 -23.10 -10.42
C ASP A 207 18.21 -22.29 -11.34
N ILE A 208 17.69 -21.17 -10.83
CA ILE A 208 16.84 -20.25 -11.59
C ILE A 208 17.73 -19.37 -12.50
N LEU A 209 18.79 -18.82 -11.91
CA LEU A 209 19.69 -17.86 -12.54
C LEU A 209 20.50 -18.46 -13.70
N SER A 210 20.87 -19.74 -13.60
CA SER A 210 21.56 -20.48 -14.66
C SER A 210 20.67 -20.72 -15.87
N ALA A 211 19.37 -20.92 -15.64
CA ALA A 211 18.37 -21.14 -16.69
C ALA A 211 17.79 -19.83 -17.27
N ALA A 212 18.00 -18.70 -16.60
CA ALA A 212 17.45 -17.41 -17.01
C ALA A 212 18.10 -16.89 -18.31
N PRO A 213 17.31 -16.37 -19.26
CA PRO A 213 17.84 -15.73 -20.46
C PRO A 213 18.60 -14.45 -20.07
N THR A 214 19.68 -14.16 -20.80
CA THR A 214 20.53 -12.99 -20.56
C THR A 214 20.52 -12.05 -21.75
N PHE A 215 20.38 -10.75 -21.50
CA PHE A 215 20.51 -9.69 -22.50
C PHE A 215 21.67 -8.77 -22.11
N TYR A 216 22.70 -8.64 -22.96
CA TYR A 216 23.96 -7.97 -22.61
C TYR A 216 24.52 -8.40 -21.22
N ASN A 217 24.60 -9.72 -20.98
CA ASN A 217 25.03 -10.33 -19.70
C ASN A 217 24.13 -10.05 -18.47
N ILE A 218 23.03 -9.33 -18.62
CA ILE A 218 22.06 -9.10 -17.55
C ILE A 218 20.99 -10.21 -17.59
N PRO A 219 20.78 -10.97 -16.50
CA PRO A 219 19.74 -11.98 -16.43
C PRO A 219 18.37 -11.32 -16.36
N ILE A 220 17.43 -11.83 -17.16
CA ILE A 220 16.05 -11.34 -17.21
C ILE A 220 15.18 -12.24 -16.32
N GLY A 221 14.74 -11.68 -15.19
CA GLY A 221 13.65 -12.22 -14.38
C GLY A 221 12.44 -11.31 -14.54
N ILE A 222 11.30 -11.89 -14.87
CA ILE A 222 10.06 -11.16 -15.09
C ILE A 222 8.90 -11.89 -14.44
N ASN A 223 8.15 -11.24 -13.56
CA ASN A 223 6.95 -11.83 -12.97
C ASN A 223 5.76 -11.70 -13.94
N ILE A 224 5.60 -12.70 -14.81
CA ILE A 224 4.56 -12.69 -15.84
C ILE A 224 3.14 -12.77 -15.25
N LEU A 225 3.00 -13.41 -14.09
CA LEU A 225 1.72 -13.56 -13.40
C LEU A 225 1.26 -12.21 -12.84
N ALA A 226 2.17 -11.42 -12.27
CA ALA A 226 1.89 -10.06 -11.82
C ALA A 226 1.52 -9.12 -12.99
N ILE A 227 2.22 -9.22 -14.12
CA ILE A 227 1.86 -8.50 -15.35
C ILE A 227 0.45 -8.89 -15.81
N PHE A 228 0.18 -10.20 -15.86
CA PHE A 228 -1.09 -10.74 -16.33
C PHE A 228 -2.27 -10.24 -15.50
N ILE A 229 -2.20 -10.34 -14.17
CA ILE A 229 -3.31 -9.90 -13.32
C ILE A 229 -3.51 -8.38 -13.38
N THR A 230 -2.41 -7.61 -13.44
CA THR A 230 -2.50 -6.14 -13.54
C THR A 230 -3.16 -5.74 -14.86
N PHE A 231 -2.78 -6.38 -15.97
CA PHE A 231 -3.41 -6.17 -17.26
C PHE A 231 -4.90 -6.52 -17.23
N LEU A 232 -5.25 -7.68 -16.67
CA LEU A 232 -6.64 -8.13 -16.55
C LEU A 232 -7.49 -7.15 -15.72
N ILE A 233 -7.01 -6.73 -14.56
CA ILE A 233 -7.72 -5.77 -13.69
C ILE A 233 -7.81 -4.40 -14.37
N THR A 234 -6.78 -3.96 -15.09
CA THR A 234 -6.83 -2.70 -15.86
C THR A 234 -7.93 -2.74 -16.92
N LEU A 235 -8.06 -3.85 -17.67
CA LEU A 235 -9.15 -4.03 -18.65
C LEU A 235 -10.51 -4.03 -17.98
N LEU A 236 -10.64 -4.70 -16.83
CA LEU A 236 -11.88 -4.76 -16.06
C LEU A 236 -12.29 -3.38 -15.54
N CYS A 237 -11.34 -2.58 -15.04
CA CYS A 237 -11.55 -1.19 -14.66
C CYS A 237 -11.97 -0.31 -15.84
N ILE A 238 -11.39 -0.52 -17.03
CA ILE A 238 -11.75 0.19 -18.26
C ILE A 238 -13.21 -0.13 -18.66
N TRP A 239 -13.62 -1.40 -18.60
CA TRP A 239 -14.98 -1.83 -18.88
C TRP A 239 -16.02 -1.27 -17.90
N GLY A 240 -15.59 -0.77 -16.73
CA GLY A 240 -16.46 -0.08 -15.79
C GLY A 240 -17.28 -1.01 -14.92
N VAL A 241 -16.70 -2.16 -14.53
CA VAL A 241 -17.31 -3.02 -13.52
C VAL A 241 -17.47 -2.21 -12.23
N ARG A 242 -18.70 -2.11 -11.75
CA ARG A 242 -19.03 -1.55 -10.44
C ARG A 242 -19.18 -2.70 -9.47
N GLU A 243 -18.39 -2.70 -8.40
CA GLU A 243 -18.62 -3.65 -7.32
C GLU A 243 -19.93 -3.32 -6.62
N SER A 244 -20.77 -4.34 -6.43
CA SER A 244 -21.89 -4.25 -5.50
C SER A 244 -21.37 -4.39 -4.09
N VAL A 245 -21.95 -3.65 -3.14
CA VAL A 245 -21.70 -3.78 -1.70
C VAL A 245 -21.75 -5.25 -1.25
N ARG A 246 -22.70 -6.02 -1.81
CA ARG A 246 -22.83 -7.45 -1.51
C ARG A 246 -21.61 -8.26 -1.98
N THR A 247 -21.12 -8.00 -3.18
CA THR A 247 -19.94 -8.68 -3.72
C THR A 247 -18.70 -8.35 -2.90
N ASN A 248 -18.52 -7.07 -2.55
CA ASN A 248 -17.43 -6.67 -1.65
C ASN A 248 -17.53 -7.38 -0.29
N ASN A 249 -18.69 -7.36 0.37
CA ASN A 249 -18.86 -8.01 1.68
C ASN A 249 -18.55 -9.51 1.63
N ILE A 250 -18.88 -10.19 0.51
CA ILE A 250 -18.52 -11.60 0.30
C ILE A 250 -16.99 -11.76 0.18
N LEU A 251 -16.32 -10.93 -0.63
CA LEU A 251 -14.87 -10.98 -0.79
C LEU A 251 -14.16 -10.75 0.55
N VAL A 252 -14.64 -9.81 1.36
CA VAL A 252 -14.10 -9.54 2.70
C VAL A 252 -14.30 -10.72 3.64
N ALA A 253 -15.49 -11.33 3.62
CA ALA A 253 -15.74 -12.52 4.42
C ALA A 253 -14.78 -13.67 4.05
N ILE A 254 -14.52 -13.88 2.76
CA ILE A 254 -13.54 -14.87 2.28
C ILE A 254 -12.15 -14.57 2.85
N LYS A 255 -11.71 -13.30 2.81
CA LYS A 255 -10.42 -12.86 3.37
C LYS A 255 -10.30 -13.15 4.86
N VAL A 256 -11.32 -12.78 5.64
CA VAL A 256 -11.33 -12.96 7.10
C VAL A 256 -11.35 -14.44 7.44
N VAL A 257 -12.22 -15.23 6.80
CA VAL A 257 -12.30 -16.68 7.02
C VAL A 257 -10.98 -17.37 6.68
N LEU A 258 -10.32 -16.97 5.58
CA LEU A 258 -9.00 -17.47 5.21
C LEU A 258 -7.97 -17.25 6.33
N LEU A 259 -7.89 -16.03 6.89
CA LEU A 259 -6.91 -15.74 7.94
C LEU A 259 -7.25 -16.42 9.26
N LEU A 260 -8.54 -16.51 9.63
CA LEU A 260 -8.96 -17.28 10.79
C LEU A 260 -8.66 -18.77 10.63
N PHE A 261 -8.79 -19.30 9.41
CA PHE A 261 -8.41 -20.68 9.08
C PHE A 261 -6.90 -20.89 9.23
N VAL A 262 -6.09 -19.97 8.74
CA VAL A 262 -4.62 -19.97 8.94
C VAL A 262 -4.26 -20.00 10.41
N ILE A 263 -4.89 -19.13 11.23
CA ILE A 263 -4.68 -19.10 12.68
C ILE A 263 -5.09 -20.44 13.30
N GLY A 264 -6.30 -20.92 12.98
CA GLY A 264 -6.87 -22.12 13.59
C GLY A 264 -6.05 -23.38 13.32
N ILE A 265 -5.63 -23.62 12.07
CA ILE A 265 -4.80 -24.79 11.75
C ILE A 265 -3.35 -24.58 12.16
N GLY A 266 -2.77 -23.41 11.85
CA GLY A 266 -1.36 -23.17 12.13
C GLY A 266 -1.03 -23.20 13.62
N ALA A 267 -1.98 -22.84 14.50
CA ALA A 267 -1.80 -22.89 15.95
C ALA A 267 -1.38 -24.29 16.46
N PHE A 268 -1.83 -25.38 15.83
CA PHE A 268 -1.45 -26.74 16.21
C PHE A 268 -0.01 -27.12 15.80
N HIS A 269 0.61 -26.32 14.93
CA HIS A 269 1.96 -26.56 14.41
C HIS A 269 2.99 -25.54 14.93
N VAL A 270 2.59 -24.70 15.89
CA VAL A 270 3.49 -23.76 16.55
C VAL A 270 4.47 -24.50 17.43
N GLN A 271 5.76 -24.24 17.24
CA GLN A 271 6.85 -24.76 18.06
C GLN A 271 7.48 -23.63 18.86
N ALA A 272 7.52 -23.79 20.19
CA ALA A 272 8.04 -22.76 21.10
C ALA A 272 9.49 -22.36 20.80
N VAL A 273 10.28 -23.28 20.23
CA VAL A 273 11.67 -23.05 19.83
C VAL A 273 11.80 -21.93 18.80
N ASN A 274 10.82 -21.75 17.92
CA ASN A 274 10.86 -20.74 16.86
C ASN A 274 10.67 -19.31 17.41
N TYR A 275 10.19 -19.15 18.65
CA TYR A 275 10.16 -17.86 19.34
C TYR A 275 11.51 -17.46 19.93
N SER A 276 12.55 -18.29 19.85
CA SER A 276 13.88 -18.02 20.39
C SER A 276 14.94 -17.94 19.28
N PRO A 277 15.68 -16.82 19.15
CA PRO A 277 15.55 -15.58 19.92
C PRO A 277 14.29 -14.79 19.55
N PHE A 278 13.61 -14.20 20.54
CA PHE A 278 12.37 -13.44 20.31
C PHE A 278 12.63 -12.15 19.53
N ALA A 279 13.63 -11.38 19.95
CA ALA A 279 14.03 -10.13 19.31
C ALA A 279 15.51 -10.22 18.89
N PRO A 280 15.85 -10.92 17.79
CA PRO A 280 17.25 -11.16 17.39
C PRO A 280 18.07 -9.88 17.21
N ASN A 281 17.44 -8.79 16.77
CA ASN A 281 18.07 -7.48 16.57
C ASN A 281 17.53 -6.39 17.53
N GLY A 282 16.93 -6.81 18.65
CA GLY A 282 16.38 -5.89 19.65
C GLY A 282 15.39 -4.87 19.08
N TRP A 283 15.42 -3.65 19.62
CA TRP A 283 14.50 -2.58 19.22
C TRP A 283 14.68 -2.12 17.78
N HIS A 284 15.90 -2.22 17.24
CA HIS A 284 16.18 -1.82 15.86
C HIS A 284 15.46 -2.75 14.87
N GLY A 285 15.45 -4.06 15.12
CA GLY A 285 14.63 -5.03 14.38
C GLY A 285 13.14 -4.76 14.49
N ILE A 286 12.65 -4.45 15.70
CA ILE A 286 11.23 -4.14 15.93
C ILE A 286 10.80 -2.90 15.14
N GLN A 287 11.61 -1.84 15.11
CA GLN A 287 11.32 -0.63 14.35
C GLN A 287 11.33 -0.87 12.84
N ALA A 288 12.36 -1.56 12.32
CA ALA A 288 12.44 -1.88 10.90
C ALA A 288 11.27 -2.77 10.46
N GLY A 289 10.94 -3.80 11.25
CA GLY A 289 9.77 -4.64 11.03
C GLY A 289 8.47 -3.84 11.06
N ALA A 290 8.31 -2.91 12.01
CA ALA A 290 7.14 -2.03 12.12
C ALA A 290 6.97 -1.12 10.90
N ALA A 291 8.09 -0.59 10.39
CA ALA A 291 8.11 0.23 9.20
C ALA A 291 7.73 -0.54 7.93
N ILE A 292 8.07 -1.84 7.83
CA ILE A 292 7.69 -2.70 6.70
C ILE A 292 6.22 -3.11 6.78
N ILE A 293 5.78 -3.66 7.91
CA ILE A 293 4.41 -4.15 8.11
C ILE A 293 3.38 -3.02 8.24
N PHE A 294 3.82 -1.77 8.34
CA PHE A 294 2.94 -0.61 8.19
C PHE A 294 2.11 -0.68 6.91
N PHE A 295 2.66 -1.24 5.83
CA PHE A 295 1.94 -1.52 4.59
C PHE A 295 0.66 -2.33 4.80
N ALA A 296 0.63 -3.25 5.78
CA ALA A 296 -0.54 -4.06 6.09
C ALA A 296 -1.71 -3.25 6.66
N PHE A 297 -1.47 -2.07 7.20
CA PHE A 297 -2.49 -1.19 7.78
C PHE A 297 -3.00 -0.13 6.82
N ILE A 298 -2.41 0.00 5.63
CA ILE A 298 -2.86 0.94 4.60
C ILE A 298 -4.23 0.50 4.08
N GLY A 299 -5.17 1.45 3.92
CA GLY A 299 -6.49 1.19 3.36
C GLY A 299 -7.67 1.54 4.27
N PHE A 300 -7.48 1.83 5.56
CA PHE A 300 -8.58 2.33 6.39
C PHE A 300 -9.11 3.68 5.89
N ASP A 301 -8.25 4.48 5.26
CA ASP A 301 -8.59 5.76 4.64
C ASP A 301 -9.41 5.58 3.36
N ALA A 302 -9.38 4.41 2.71
CA ALA A 302 -10.24 4.09 1.57
C ALA A 302 -11.73 4.17 1.95
N VAL A 303 -12.08 3.88 3.20
CA VAL A 303 -13.46 4.04 3.73
C VAL A 303 -13.95 5.48 3.55
N SER A 304 -13.06 6.47 3.71
CA SER A 304 -13.41 7.89 3.56
C SER A 304 -13.80 8.27 2.12
N THR A 305 -13.34 7.51 1.12
CA THR A 305 -13.69 7.75 -0.29
C THR A 305 -15.15 7.38 -0.60
N THR A 306 -15.78 6.57 0.25
CA THR A 306 -17.18 6.16 0.13
C THR A 306 -18.14 7.04 0.93
N ALA A 307 -17.67 8.21 1.41
CA ALA A 307 -18.47 9.12 2.22
C ALA A 307 -19.78 9.55 1.54
N GLU A 308 -19.78 9.68 0.21
CA GLU A 308 -20.97 10.06 -0.58
C GLU A 308 -22.04 8.95 -0.63
N GLU A 309 -21.65 7.69 -0.41
CA GLU A 309 -22.53 6.51 -0.41
C GLU A 309 -23.02 6.13 1.00
N CYS A 310 -22.55 6.86 2.02
CA CYS A 310 -22.87 6.62 3.42
C CYS A 310 -24.18 7.30 3.85
N ARG A 311 -24.98 6.60 4.67
CA ARG A 311 -26.27 7.13 5.18
C ARG A 311 -26.08 8.28 6.17
N ASP A 312 -25.25 8.09 7.19
CA ASP A 312 -24.84 9.15 8.12
C ASP A 312 -23.32 9.21 8.21
N PRO A 313 -22.66 9.94 7.27
CA PRO A 313 -21.20 10.05 7.20
C PRO A 313 -20.57 10.45 8.54
N GLY A 314 -21.22 11.35 9.29
CA GLY A 314 -20.64 11.86 10.52
C GLY A 314 -20.60 10.88 11.68
N ARG A 315 -21.43 9.82 11.63
CA ARG A 315 -21.53 8.81 12.68
C ARG A 315 -20.95 7.46 12.24
N ASP A 316 -21.13 7.11 10.96
CA ASP A 316 -20.83 5.78 10.44
C ASP A 316 -19.40 5.67 9.88
N LEU A 317 -18.83 6.72 9.28
CA LEU A 317 -17.44 6.71 8.81
C LEU A 317 -16.44 6.52 9.96
N PRO A 318 -16.54 7.24 11.10
CA PRO A 318 -15.66 7.00 12.24
C PRO A 318 -15.70 5.56 12.75
N ARG A 319 -16.89 4.95 12.82
CA ARG A 319 -17.04 3.56 13.26
C ARG A 319 -16.50 2.58 12.23
N GLY A 320 -16.69 2.85 10.95
CA GLY A 320 -16.13 2.06 9.86
C GLY A 320 -14.61 2.02 9.94
N ILE A 321 -13.97 3.20 9.96
CA ILE A 321 -12.51 3.36 9.99
C ILE A 321 -11.88 2.70 11.24
N ILE A 322 -12.40 3.01 12.43
CA ILE A 322 -11.83 2.50 13.68
C ILE A 322 -12.14 1.00 13.83
N GLY A 323 -13.37 0.59 13.49
CA GLY A 323 -13.80 -0.79 13.57
C GLY A 323 -12.99 -1.70 12.64
N SER A 324 -12.74 -1.28 11.41
CA SER A 324 -11.89 -2.04 10.49
C SER A 324 -10.47 -2.19 11.00
N LEU A 325 -9.90 -1.10 11.55
CA LEU A 325 -8.54 -1.12 12.08
C LEU A 325 -8.41 -2.13 13.22
N ILE A 326 -9.32 -2.11 14.20
CA ILE A 326 -9.30 -3.03 15.35
C ILE A 326 -9.42 -4.49 14.89
N ILE A 327 -10.36 -4.79 13.99
CA ILE A 327 -10.56 -6.15 13.47
C ILE A 327 -9.28 -6.65 12.80
N CYS A 328 -8.68 -5.84 11.93
CA CYS A 328 -7.44 -6.18 11.25
C CYS A 328 -6.27 -6.36 12.22
N THR A 329 -6.09 -5.48 13.20
CA THR A 329 -5.03 -5.61 14.22
C THR A 329 -5.08 -6.94 14.94
N VAL A 330 -6.27 -7.36 15.40
CA VAL A 330 -6.44 -8.64 16.13
C VAL A 330 -6.07 -9.82 15.23
N ILE A 331 -6.56 -9.83 13.99
CA ILE A 331 -6.25 -10.89 13.03
C ILE A 331 -4.75 -10.91 12.70
N TYR A 332 -4.13 -9.76 12.48
CA TYR A 332 -2.71 -9.65 12.12
C TYR A 332 -1.79 -10.15 13.23
N ILE A 333 -2.07 -9.79 14.48
CA ILE A 333 -1.33 -10.31 15.64
C ILE A 333 -1.46 -11.83 15.72
N GLY A 334 -2.68 -12.37 15.52
CA GLY A 334 -2.92 -13.81 15.52
C GLY A 334 -2.16 -14.54 14.41
N VAL A 335 -2.24 -14.04 13.16
CA VAL A 335 -1.51 -14.61 12.02
C VAL A 335 0.00 -14.53 12.25
N CYS A 336 0.51 -13.37 12.69
CA CYS A 336 1.93 -13.18 12.96
C CYS A 336 2.43 -14.13 14.04
N ALA A 337 1.68 -14.28 15.14
CA ALA A 337 2.05 -15.19 16.21
C ALA A 337 2.15 -16.63 15.71
N VAL A 338 1.15 -17.10 14.96
CA VAL A 338 1.14 -18.47 14.41
C VAL A 338 2.27 -18.68 13.41
N ILE A 339 2.40 -17.81 12.41
CA ILE A 339 3.41 -17.96 11.35
C ILE A 339 4.83 -17.87 11.93
N ALA A 340 5.12 -16.91 12.81
CA ALA A 340 6.42 -16.83 13.49
C ALA A 340 6.73 -18.06 14.35
N GLY A 341 5.70 -18.77 14.82
CA GLY A 341 5.83 -19.99 15.61
C GLY A 341 5.99 -21.26 14.77
N MET A 342 5.62 -21.27 13.50
CA MET A 342 5.66 -22.48 12.65
C MET A 342 7.07 -22.79 12.12
N LEU A 343 7.83 -21.76 11.72
CA LEU A 343 9.21 -21.91 11.21
C LEU A 343 10.14 -20.89 11.87
N PRO A 344 11.46 -21.14 11.90
CA PRO A 344 12.42 -20.13 12.31
C PRO A 344 12.33 -18.90 11.39
N TYR A 345 12.47 -17.70 11.96
CA TYR A 345 12.23 -16.44 11.23
C TYR A 345 13.10 -16.29 9.96
N THR A 346 14.28 -16.92 9.93
CA THR A 346 15.19 -16.92 8.76
C THR A 346 14.64 -17.69 7.56
N ALA A 347 13.66 -18.59 7.76
CA ALA A 347 13.03 -19.33 6.67
C ALA A 347 12.21 -18.41 5.73
N TYR A 348 11.80 -17.23 6.19
CA TYR A 348 10.95 -16.32 5.43
C TYR A 348 11.72 -15.33 4.53
N HIS A 349 13.05 -15.42 4.45
CA HIS A 349 13.87 -14.50 3.65
C HIS A 349 13.58 -14.60 2.15
N GLY A 350 13.09 -13.49 1.57
CA GLY A 350 12.79 -13.37 0.14
C GLY A 350 11.58 -14.20 -0.29
N VAL A 351 10.69 -14.52 0.64
CA VAL A 351 9.46 -15.28 0.39
C VAL A 351 8.29 -14.29 0.25
N ALA A 352 7.73 -14.20 -0.95
CA ALA A 352 6.60 -13.31 -1.24
C ALA A 352 5.24 -13.88 -0.77
N ASP A 353 5.13 -15.20 -0.54
CA ASP A 353 3.95 -15.92 -0.06
C ASP A 353 4.20 -16.64 1.30
N PRO A 354 4.62 -15.92 2.36
CA PRO A 354 5.10 -16.50 3.62
C PRO A 354 4.12 -17.45 4.30
N ILE A 355 2.81 -17.20 4.18
CA ILE A 355 1.80 -18.06 4.79
C ILE A 355 1.76 -19.43 4.06
N ALA A 356 1.65 -19.44 2.74
CA ALA A 356 1.65 -20.67 1.96
C ALA A 356 2.99 -21.43 2.11
N HIS A 357 4.10 -20.69 2.11
CA HIS A 357 5.42 -21.23 2.37
C HIS A 357 5.52 -21.96 3.71
N ALA A 358 4.98 -21.39 4.80
CA ALA A 358 4.99 -22.01 6.12
C ALA A 358 4.33 -23.40 6.12
N PHE A 359 3.16 -23.53 5.50
CA PHE A 359 2.44 -24.81 5.40
C PHE A 359 3.12 -25.80 4.46
N THR A 360 3.71 -25.32 3.35
CA THR A 360 4.45 -26.18 2.42
C THR A 360 5.69 -26.77 3.08
N ALA A 361 6.43 -25.98 3.85
CA ALA A 361 7.66 -26.41 4.53
C ALA A 361 7.43 -27.51 5.57
N ILE A 362 6.26 -27.53 6.22
CA ILE A 362 5.88 -28.58 7.17
C ILE A 362 5.15 -29.77 6.50
N GLY A 363 5.15 -29.84 5.17
CA GLY A 363 4.57 -30.95 4.41
C GLY A 363 3.05 -30.86 4.17
N MET A 364 2.39 -29.77 4.57
CA MET A 364 0.94 -29.57 4.40
C MET A 364 0.59 -28.91 3.06
N THR A 365 1.04 -29.49 1.95
CA THR A 365 0.88 -28.93 0.59
C THR A 365 -0.59 -28.70 0.19
N LYS A 366 -1.51 -29.58 0.60
CA LYS A 366 -2.96 -29.39 0.36
C LYS A 366 -3.52 -28.14 1.05
N ILE A 367 -3.05 -27.85 2.26
CA ILE A 367 -3.48 -26.68 3.02
C ILE A 367 -2.85 -25.42 2.42
N SER A 368 -1.57 -25.49 2.05
CA SER A 368 -0.92 -24.41 1.29
C SER A 368 -1.71 -24.07 0.02
N ALA A 369 -2.10 -25.06 -0.78
CA ALA A 369 -2.87 -24.85 -2.00
C ALA A 369 -4.22 -24.17 -1.71
N LEU A 370 -4.95 -24.60 -0.66
CA LEU A 370 -6.20 -23.97 -0.25
C LEU A 370 -6.00 -22.51 0.17
N ILE A 371 -4.93 -22.23 0.92
CA ILE A 371 -4.57 -20.88 1.33
C ILE A 371 -4.24 -20.02 0.10
N SER A 372 -3.49 -20.57 -0.86
CA SER A 372 -3.15 -19.90 -2.11
C SER A 372 -4.37 -19.56 -2.95
N ILE A 373 -5.38 -20.44 -3.03
CA ILE A 373 -6.68 -20.12 -3.68
C ILE A 373 -7.34 -18.92 -3.01
N GLY A 374 -7.44 -18.95 -1.68
CA GLY A 374 -8.03 -17.85 -0.93
C GLY A 374 -7.27 -16.53 -1.11
N ALA A 375 -5.94 -16.59 -1.08
CA ALA A 375 -5.06 -15.44 -1.26
C ALA A 375 -5.16 -14.84 -2.67
N VAL A 376 -5.21 -15.67 -3.71
CA VAL A 376 -5.42 -15.23 -5.11
C VAL A 376 -6.73 -14.45 -5.26
N VAL A 377 -7.82 -14.96 -4.68
CA VAL A 377 -9.13 -14.26 -4.71
C VAL A 377 -9.06 -12.97 -3.89
N ALA A 378 -8.47 -13.02 -2.70
CA ALA A 378 -8.33 -11.89 -1.80
C ALA A 378 -7.53 -10.73 -2.42
N LEU A 379 -6.36 -11.04 -2.98
CA LEU A 379 -5.45 -10.08 -3.60
C LEU A 379 -6.01 -9.55 -4.91
N GLY A 380 -6.71 -10.38 -5.70
CA GLY A 380 -7.40 -9.93 -6.91
C GLY A 380 -8.47 -8.87 -6.61
N GLY A 381 -9.26 -9.07 -5.54
CA GLY A 381 -10.22 -8.08 -5.07
C GLY A 381 -9.55 -6.80 -4.54
N ALA A 382 -8.45 -6.93 -3.79
CA ALA A 382 -7.69 -5.76 -3.31
C ALA A 382 -7.14 -4.93 -4.48
N LEU A 383 -6.58 -5.59 -5.50
CA LEU A 383 -6.02 -4.94 -6.69
C LEU A 383 -7.10 -4.15 -7.44
N LEU A 384 -8.31 -4.70 -7.54
CA LEU A 384 -9.45 -4.01 -8.16
C LEU A 384 -9.80 -2.71 -7.40
N VAL A 385 -9.86 -2.74 -6.07
CA VAL A 385 -10.18 -1.57 -5.24
C VAL A 385 -9.15 -0.45 -5.43
N PHE A 386 -7.85 -0.77 -5.31
CA PHE A 386 -6.79 0.23 -5.46
C PHE A 386 -6.71 0.78 -6.90
N GLN A 387 -6.88 -0.06 -7.92
CA GLN A 387 -6.88 0.37 -9.32
C GLN A 387 -8.09 1.24 -9.68
N MET A 388 -9.24 1.06 -9.00
CA MET A 388 -10.42 1.92 -9.16
C MET A 388 -10.28 3.28 -8.46
N ALA A 389 -9.56 3.33 -7.34
CA ALA A 389 -9.39 4.55 -6.55
C ALA A 389 -8.44 5.56 -7.23
N GLN A 390 -7.33 5.08 -7.79
CA GLN A 390 -6.28 5.95 -8.32
C GLN A 390 -6.74 6.91 -9.44
N PRO A 391 -7.52 6.49 -10.47
CA PRO A 391 -8.01 7.40 -11.49
C PRO A 391 -8.95 8.50 -10.95
N ARG A 392 -9.58 8.28 -9.79
CA ARG A 392 -10.44 9.29 -9.15
C ARG A 392 -9.61 10.46 -8.61
N ILE A 393 -8.41 10.21 -8.08
CA ILE A 393 -7.49 11.26 -7.63
C ILE A 393 -7.06 12.12 -8.82
N PHE A 394 -6.64 11.48 -9.93
CA PHE A 394 -6.35 12.18 -11.20
C PHE A 394 -7.51 13.05 -11.67
N MET A 395 -8.73 12.52 -11.60
CA MET A 395 -9.93 13.26 -11.98
C MET A 395 -10.19 14.47 -11.08
N VAL A 396 -10.05 14.34 -9.76
CA VAL A 396 -10.25 15.46 -8.81
C VAL A 396 -9.17 16.54 -9.01
N MET A 397 -7.90 16.16 -9.11
CA MET A 397 -6.80 17.10 -9.36
C MET A 397 -6.94 17.81 -10.72
N SER A 398 -7.42 17.09 -11.74
CA SER A 398 -7.72 17.65 -13.07
C SER A 398 -8.90 18.64 -13.02
N ARG A 399 -9.94 18.35 -12.23
CA ARG A 399 -11.09 19.25 -12.01
C ARG A 399 -10.67 20.56 -11.32
N ASP A 400 -9.71 20.49 -10.41
CA ASP A 400 -9.14 21.67 -9.74
C ASP A 400 -8.14 22.45 -10.63
N GLY A 401 -7.87 21.96 -11.85
CA GLY A 401 -6.96 22.60 -12.82
C GLY A 401 -5.47 22.37 -12.54
N LEU A 402 -5.15 21.53 -11.57
CA LEU A 402 -3.77 21.19 -11.22
C LEU A 402 -3.14 20.20 -12.21
N LEU A 403 -3.97 19.40 -12.88
CA LEU A 403 -3.56 18.49 -13.96
C LEU A 403 -4.31 18.82 -15.26
N PRO A 404 -3.74 18.48 -16.43
CA PRO A 404 -4.42 18.64 -17.71
C PRO A 404 -5.84 18.04 -17.73
N PRO A 405 -6.80 18.64 -18.46
CA PRO A 405 -8.18 18.15 -18.52
C PRO A 405 -8.31 16.75 -19.15
N TRP A 406 -7.25 16.27 -19.81
CA TRP A 406 -7.16 14.92 -20.37
C TRP A 406 -7.35 13.81 -19.33
N PHE A 407 -6.89 14.04 -18.09
CA PHE A 407 -7.02 13.13 -16.95
C PHE A 407 -8.45 13.06 -16.38
N GLY A 408 -9.23 14.13 -16.55
CA GLY A 408 -10.63 14.20 -16.11
C GLY A 408 -11.65 13.72 -17.15
N LYS A 409 -11.22 13.39 -18.39
CA LYS A 409 -12.12 13.04 -19.48
C LYS A 409 -12.74 11.65 -19.28
N ILE A 410 -14.07 11.62 -19.19
CA ILE A 410 -14.86 10.39 -19.02
C ILE A 410 -15.23 9.81 -20.40
N HIS A 411 -15.10 8.50 -20.55
CA HIS A 411 -15.47 7.79 -21.78
C HIS A 411 -17.00 7.75 -21.97
N PRO A 412 -17.55 8.09 -23.16
CA PRO A 412 -19.01 8.22 -23.35
C PRO A 412 -19.79 6.91 -23.15
N LYS A 413 -19.23 5.77 -23.60
CA LYS A 413 -19.85 4.44 -23.46
C LYS A 413 -19.71 3.82 -22.05
N TYR A 414 -18.49 3.72 -21.54
CA TYR A 414 -18.19 3.05 -20.26
C TYR A 414 -18.40 3.92 -19.03
N ARG A 415 -18.50 5.25 -19.20
CA ARG A 415 -18.60 6.24 -18.10
C ARG A 415 -17.45 6.11 -17.08
N THR A 416 -16.28 5.70 -17.54
CA THR A 416 -15.03 5.55 -16.77
C THR A 416 -13.98 6.57 -17.21
N PRO A 417 -13.03 6.96 -16.34
CA PRO A 417 -11.90 7.83 -16.68
C PRO A 417 -10.84 7.05 -17.47
N PHE A 418 -11.19 6.64 -18.70
CA PHE A 418 -10.41 5.72 -19.55
C PHE A 418 -8.93 6.08 -19.65
N ASN A 419 -8.61 7.35 -19.92
CA ASN A 419 -7.25 7.82 -20.10
C ASN A 419 -6.39 7.63 -18.85
N SER A 420 -6.93 8.04 -17.70
CA SER A 420 -6.27 7.91 -16.40
C SER A 420 -6.10 6.45 -16.02
N THR A 421 -7.13 5.61 -16.23
CA THR A 421 -7.05 4.16 -15.96
C THR A 421 -6.00 3.46 -16.84
N LEU A 422 -5.90 3.84 -18.11
CA LEU A 422 -4.92 3.25 -19.02
C LEU A 422 -3.50 3.66 -18.62
N LEU A 423 -3.27 4.94 -18.34
CA LEU A 423 -1.95 5.41 -17.92
C LEU A 423 -1.53 4.77 -16.60
N THR A 424 -2.41 4.73 -15.60
CA THR A 424 -2.09 4.10 -14.32
C THR A 424 -1.86 2.61 -14.46
N GLY A 425 -2.67 1.91 -15.28
CA GLY A 425 -2.43 0.51 -15.61
C GLY A 425 -1.04 0.27 -16.20
N LEU A 426 -0.61 1.09 -17.16
CA LEU A 426 0.72 0.99 -17.76
C LEU A 426 1.85 1.26 -16.75
N ILE A 427 1.67 2.25 -15.88
CA ILE A 427 2.64 2.59 -14.81
C ILE A 427 2.76 1.47 -13.77
N VAL A 428 1.71 0.65 -13.57
CA VAL A 428 1.74 -0.49 -12.64
C VAL A 428 2.26 -1.77 -13.31
N ILE A 429 1.88 -2.05 -14.57
CA ILE A 429 2.20 -3.31 -15.25
C ILE A 429 3.72 -3.55 -15.34
N LEU A 430 4.49 -2.54 -15.77
CA LEU A 430 5.93 -2.71 -15.97
C LEU A 430 6.69 -2.94 -14.65
N PRO A 431 6.51 -2.11 -13.60
CA PRO A 431 7.08 -2.38 -12.29
C PRO A 431 6.62 -3.69 -11.66
N ALA A 432 5.35 -4.09 -11.82
CA ALA A 432 4.84 -5.36 -11.28
C ALA A 432 5.58 -6.59 -11.83
N GLY A 433 6.08 -6.52 -13.05
CA GLY A 433 6.89 -7.58 -13.63
C GLY A 433 8.37 -7.54 -13.25
N LEU A 434 8.92 -6.36 -12.93
CA LEU A 434 10.38 -6.14 -12.92
C LEU A 434 10.95 -5.73 -11.56
N MET A 435 10.12 -5.18 -10.66
CA MET A 435 10.56 -4.65 -9.39
C MET A 435 10.37 -5.66 -8.27
N ASN A 436 11.26 -5.59 -7.28
CA ASN A 436 11.20 -6.39 -6.08
C ASN A 436 10.13 -5.83 -5.12
N ILE A 437 9.37 -6.74 -4.49
CA ILE A 437 8.25 -6.37 -3.60
C ILE A 437 8.67 -5.52 -2.40
N ASP A 438 9.86 -5.74 -1.86
CA ASP A 438 10.35 -5.08 -0.66
C ASP A 438 10.62 -3.59 -0.91
N GLU A 439 11.16 -3.23 -2.08
CA GLU A 439 11.39 -1.81 -2.45
C GLU A 439 10.08 -1.06 -2.66
N ILE A 440 9.12 -1.75 -3.27
CA ILE A 440 7.79 -1.22 -3.55
C ILE A 440 7.06 -0.96 -2.24
N ILE A 441 7.05 -1.92 -1.31
CA ILE A 441 6.43 -1.75 0.01
C ILE A 441 7.00 -0.52 0.75
N GLU A 442 8.33 -0.35 0.74
CA GLU A 442 8.97 0.79 1.40
C GLU A 442 8.62 2.13 0.77
N LEU A 443 8.60 2.19 -0.56
CA LEU A 443 8.20 3.38 -1.30
C LEU A 443 6.74 3.77 -1.03
N THR A 444 5.85 2.78 -0.90
CA THR A 444 4.48 3.06 -0.45
C THR A 444 4.49 3.62 0.97
N ASN A 445 5.20 2.96 1.89
CA ASN A 445 5.15 3.31 3.31
C ASN A 445 5.62 4.74 3.58
N ILE A 446 6.70 5.21 2.94
CA ILE A 446 7.16 6.59 3.15
C ILE A 446 6.12 7.63 2.71
N GLY A 447 5.45 7.41 1.57
CA GLY A 447 4.42 8.31 1.07
C GLY A 447 3.21 8.36 2.00
N THR A 448 2.66 7.20 2.36
CA THR A 448 1.51 7.15 3.27
C THR A 448 1.82 7.71 4.66
N LEU A 449 3.01 7.46 5.21
CA LEU A 449 3.44 8.07 6.47
C LEU A 449 3.50 9.60 6.37
N PHE A 450 3.98 10.13 5.23
CA PHE A 450 3.97 11.56 4.97
C PHE A 450 2.53 12.12 4.86
N ALA A 451 1.65 11.45 4.14
CA ALA A 451 0.23 11.80 4.07
C ALA A 451 -0.43 11.80 5.46
N PHE A 452 -0.11 10.81 6.32
CA PHE A 452 -0.62 10.71 7.68
C PHE A 452 -0.14 11.85 8.58
N ILE A 453 1.11 12.27 8.45
CA ILE A 453 1.65 13.45 9.14
C ILE A 453 0.86 14.70 8.73
N LEU A 454 0.58 14.88 7.44
CA LEU A 454 -0.19 16.02 6.94
C LEU A 454 -1.65 15.98 7.43
N VAL A 455 -2.28 14.81 7.49
CA VAL A 455 -3.65 14.70 8.02
C VAL A 455 -3.70 14.99 9.53
N CYS A 456 -2.77 14.45 10.32
CA CYS A 456 -2.70 14.76 11.76
C CYS A 456 -2.50 16.27 11.98
N SER A 457 -1.57 16.88 11.24
CA SER A 457 -1.32 18.33 11.26
C SER A 457 -2.55 19.11 10.80
N GLY A 458 -3.26 18.61 9.79
CA GLY A 458 -4.46 19.22 9.22
C GLY A 458 -5.60 19.34 10.22
N VAL A 459 -5.85 18.30 11.03
CA VAL A 459 -6.89 18.36 12.08
C VAL A 459 -6.54 19.42 13.13
N MET A 460 -5.27 19.51 13.53
CA MET A 460 -4.81 20.54 14.47
C MET A 460 -5.00 21.95 13.90
N ILE A 461 -4.65 22.16 12.62
CA ILE A 461 -4.85 23.44 11.93
C ILE A 461 -6.35 23.77 11.83
N LEU A 462 -7.19 22.79 11.49
CA LEU A 462 -8.64 22.95 11.41
C LEU A 462 -9.25 23.37 12.76
N ARG A 463 -8.71 22.86 13.88
CA ARG A 463 -9.15 23.22 15.23
C ARG A 463 -8.88 24.68 15.59
N ILE A 464 -7.81 25.26 15.06
CA ILE A 464 -7.48 26.68 15.24
C ILE A 464 -8.27 27.56 14.27
N GLN A 465 -8.29 27.19 12.98
CA GLN A 465 -8.87 28.02 11.93
C GLN A 465 -10.40 28.05 11.98
N ARG A 466 -11.06 26.94 12.38
CA ARG A 466 -12.52 26.81 12.37
C ARG A 466 -13.03 26.15 13.66
N PRO A 467 -12.87 26.79 14.83
CA PRO A 467 -13.25 26.19 16.12
C PRO A 467 -14.75 25.91 16.21
N GLU A 468 -15.59 26.79 15.65
CA GLU A 468 -17.06 26.71 15.72
C GLU A 468 -17.70 25.72 14.74
N ALA A 469 -16.93 25.14 13.81
CA ALA A 469 -17.49 24.21 12.83
C ALA A 469 -18.13 22.99 13.53
N PRO A 470 -19.36 22.59 13.15
CA PRO A 470 -20.04 21.46 13.77
C PRO A 470 -19.29 20.16 13.49
N ARG A 471 -19.10 19.33 14.52
CA ARG A 471 -18.37 18.06 14.41
C ARG A 471 -19.16 16.96 15.08
N LYS A 472 -19.63 15.99 14.29
CA LYS A 472 -20.33 14.80 14.80
C LYS A 472 -19.38 13.82 15.48
N PHE A 473 -18.15 13.74 14.98
CA PHE A 473 -17.04 13.04 15.62
C PHE A 473 -15.92 14.03 15.93
N ARG A 474 -15.27 13.86 17.08
CA ARG A 474 -14.17 14.70 17.54
C ARG A 474 -13.05 13.81 18.05
N VAL A 475 -11.83 14.03 17.58
CA VAL A 475 -10.63 13.41 18.14
C VAL A 475 -10.54 13.76 19.62
N PRO A 476 -10.47 12.77 20.52
CA PRO A 476 -10.25 13.02 21.94
C PRO A 476 -8.84 13.58 22.14
N TYR A 477 -8.69 14.63 22.95
CA TYR A 477 -7.38 15.25 23.24
C TYR A 477 -6.52 15.49 21.98
N VAL A 478 -7.06 16.19 20.97
CA VAL A 478 -6.41 16.41 19.68
C VAL A 478 -4.96 16.91 19.79
N TRP A 479 -4.67 17.78 20.77
CA TRP A 479 -3.34 18.32 21.03
C TRP A 479 -2.33 17.30 21.60
N VAL A 480 -2.77 16.10 21.91
CA VAL A 480 -1.94 14.96 22.33
C VAL A 480 -1.98 13.88 21.26
N MET A 481 -3.16 13.47 20.81
CA MET A 481 -3.32 12.36 19.88
C MET A 481 -2.74 12.66 18.49
N ALA A 482 -2.96 13.86 17.94
CA ALA A 482 -2.42 14.19 16.62
C ALA A 482 -0.89 14.34 16.64
N PRO A 483 -0.25 15.01 17.62
CA PRO A 483 1.20 14.99 17.75
C PRO A 483 1.79 13.61 17.98
N LEU A 484 1.15 12.75 18.78
CA LEU A 484 1.58 11.35 18.91
C LEU A 484 1.52 10.63 17.55
N GLY A 485 0.45 10.80 16.78
CA GLY A 485 0.35 10.27 15.41
C GLY A 485 1.53 10.71 14.53
N ILE A 486 1.86 12.00 14.56
CA ILE A 486 3.03 12.56 13.84
C ILE A 486 4.34 11.93 14.31
N LEU A 487 4.57 11.86 15.62
CA LEU A 487 5.79 11.30 16.21
C LEU A 487 5.97 9.82 15.87
N PHE A 488 4.91 9.02 15.96
CA PHE A 488 4.94 7.61 15.56
C PHE A 488 5.17 7.45 14.06
N CYS A 489 4.55 8.29 13.21
CA CYS A 489 4.79 8.24 11.77
C CYS A 489 6.24 8.58 11.41
N ILE A 490 6.83 9.60 12.07
CA ILE A 490 8.25 9.94 11.90
C ILE A 490 9.14 8.79 12.38
N TRP A 491 8.82 8.19 13.53
CA TRP A 491 9.56 7.04 14.06
C TRP A 491 9.53 5.83 13.11
N LEU A 492 8.37 5.53 12.51
CA LEU A 492 8.25 4.49 11.48
C LEU A 492 9.03 4.85 10.22
N ALA A 493 8.94 6.11 9.76
CA ALA A 493 9.65 6.56 8.57
C ALA A 493 11.17 6.50 8.72
N TRP A 494 11.71 6.75 9.92
CA TRP A 494 13.13 6.55 10.22
C TRP A 494 13.55 5.07 10.21
N GLY A 495 12.62 4.14 10.38
CA GLY A 495 12.89 2.71 10.22
C GLY A 495 13.05 2.28 8.76
N LEU A 496 12.72 3.15 7.79
CA LEU A 496 12.88 2.87 6.36
C LEU A 496 14.31 3.16 5.90
N PRO A 497 14.82 2.42 4.91
CA PRO A 497 16.15 2.67 4.34
C PRO A 497 16.33 4.08 3.78
N THR A 498 17.57 4.57 3.80
CA THR A 498 17.91 5.92 3.30
C THR A 498 17.59 6.11 1.82
N HIS A 499 17.72 5.08 0.99
CA HIS A 499 17.39 5.16 -0.44
C HIS A 499 15.89 5.40 -0.69
N THR A 500 15.02 4.93 0.21
CA THR A 500 13.59 5.17 0.15
C THR A 500 13.32 6.67 0.30
N TRP A 501 14.04 7.33 1.21
CA TRP A 501 13.97 8.79 1.39
C TRP A 501 14.50 9.55 0.17
N GLU A 502 15.62 9.12 -0.41
CA GLU A 502 16.17 9.75 -1.62
C GLU A 502 15.17 9.71 -2.78
N ARG A 503 14.61 8.52 -3.07
CA ARG A 503 13.61 8.31 -4.13
C ARG A 503 12.34 9.13 -3.86
N PHE A 504 11.90 9.18 -2.61
CA PHE A 504 10.75 9.97 -2.19
C PHE A 504 10.96 11.47 -2.42
N TRP A 505 12.10 12.03 -1.99
CA TRP A 505 12.41 13.44 -2.21
C TRP A 505 12.60 13.79 -3.68
N ILE A 506 13.18 12.89 -4.49
CA ILE A 506 13.26 13.06 -5.94
C ILE A 506 11.85 13.13 -6.54
N TRP A 507 10.95 12.22 -6.16
CA TRP A 507 9.56 12.22 -6.63
C TRP A 507 8.82 13.50 -6.26
N LEU A 508 8.91 13.94 -4.99
CA LEU A 508 8.32 15.19 -4.56
C LEU A 508 8.93 16.40 -5.27
N GLY A 509 10.24 16.39 -5.51
CA GLY A 509 10.94 17.43 -6.29
C GLY A 509 10.39 17.55 -7.71
N ILE A 510 10.18 16.42 -8.41
CA ILE A 510 9.52 16.39 -9.72
C ILE A 510 8.11 16.98 -9.63
N GLY A 511 7.34 16.60 -8.60
CA GLY A 511 6.01 17.13 -8.35
C GLY A 511 6.01 18.64 -8.18
N ILE A 512 6.95 19.19 -7.41
CA ILE A 512 7.09 20.64 -7.20
C ILE A 512 7.44 21.35 -8.50
N LEU A 513 8.34 20.80 -9.32
CA LEU A 513 8.67 21.36 -10.63
C LEU A 513 7.46 21.38 -11.56
N LEU A 514 6.66 20.31 -11.59
CA LEU A 514 5.42 20.24 -12.36
C LEU A 514 4.36 21.23 -11.86
N TYR A 515 4.27 21.43 -10.54
CA TYR A 515 3.39 22.44 -9.96
C TYR A 515 3.78 23.86 -10.40
N ILE A 516 5.06 24.20 -10.30
CA ILE A 516 5.56 25.53 -10.70
C ILE A 516 5.38 25.73 -12.21
N GLY A 517 5.65 24.70 -13.02
CA GLY A 517 5.56 24.76 -14.47
C GLY A 517 4.12 24.83 -15.02
N TYR A 518 3.21 24.04 -14.44
CA TYR A 518 1.83 23.89 -14.93
C TYR A 518 0.78 24.30 -13.90
N GLY A 519 0.83 23.72 -12.70
CA GLY A 519 -0.20 23.83 -11.67
C GLY A 519 -0.49 25.26 -11.22
N VAL A 520 0.54 26.09 -11.01
CA VAL A 520 0.39 27.50 -10.62
C VAL A 520 -0.36 28.31 -11.68
N ARG A 521 -0.15 28.00 -12.97
CA ARG A 521 -0.71 28.77 -14.09
C ARG A 521 -2.15 28.35 -14.44
N HIS A 522 -2.51 27.11 -14.18
CA HIS A 522 -3.78 26.51 -14.61
C HIS A 522 -4.74 26.21 -13.47
N ALA A 523 -4.29 26.34 -12.23
CA ALA A 523 -5.18 26.28 -11.07
C ALA A 523 -6.31 27.28 -11.24
N ARG A 524 -7.55 26.78 -11.21
CA ARG A 524 -8.72 27.63 -11.35
C ARG A 524 -8.70 28.67 -10.22
N ALA A 525 -8.79 29.94 -10.60
CA ALA A 525 -9.02 31.00 -9.62
C ALA A 525 -10.31 30.68 -8.87
N MET A 526 -10.23 30.53 -7.55
CA MET A 526 -11.42 30.35 -6.72
C MET A 526 -12.19 31.67 -6.78
N ASP A 527 -13.33 31.68 -7.47
CA ASP A 527 -14.15 32.87 -7.59
C ASP A 527 -14.67 33.22 -6.19
N THR A 528 -14.12 34.28 -5.60
CA THR A 528 -14.51 34.81 -4.29
C THR A 528 -15.89 35.49 -4.30
N LYS A 529 -16.58 35.50 -5.45
CA LYS A 529 -17.91 36.10 -5.58
C LYS A 529 -18.98 35.08 -5.24
N GLY A 530 -19.28 34.94 -3.94
CA GLY A 530 -20.52 34.24 -3.58
C GLY A 530 -20.68 33.76 -2.14
N VAL A 531 -20.03 34.33 -1.14
CA VAL A 531 -20.46 34.13 0.26
C VAL A 531 -20.18 35.41 1.04
N ARG A 532 -21.21 36.24 1.21
CA ARG A 532 -21.30 37.27 2.24
C ARG A 532 -22.28 36.80 3.29
#